data_AF-A0A3B6G1A9-F1
#
_entry.id   AF-A0A3B6G1A9-F1
#
_cell.length_a   1.000
_cell.length_b   1.000
_cell.length_c   1.000
_cell.angle_alpha   90.00
_cell.angle_beta   90.00
_cell.angle_gamma   90.00
#
_symmetry.space_group_name_H-M   'P 1'
#
loop_
_entity.id
_entity.type
_entity.pdbx_description
1 polymer ?
#
loop_
_entity_poly.entity_id
_entity_poly.type
_entity_poly.pdbx_seq_one_letter_code
_entity_poly.pdbx_strand_id
1 'polypeptide(L)'
;MSHKRIERLKHHRKRPDQFTILVQGIPVCADHGIYGCNVDHFFSKHYQTYQSYQILHDNGNIESLQKLASSLEKQIERKRDTRRCNFWQWIWFKFTSGPIDARSQEQKLKEVHHSIRIMQCKNMLKQKELPVAFVSFKSRLEAAQAAETQQHVNPLSLVTRYAPEPTETIWSNLAIPFHRLAVYKLGVFIAAFLLTVFFTIPVTAVQGIVQFEKIEKWFPPARAVQLIPGLSSVVTGYLPSMILNGFIYLIPFAMLGMASFEGCISKSQTEIKACNMVFYFLLGNVFFLSILSGSLLHQIGESFTHPKDIPSRLASAVSAQAHTVGHSDEPYLYGFPYYRVVPIASLAVLIGMVYAVVSPLLLPILVIYFLLGYAVFINQMEDVYDITYDTCGQYWPTIHHYIFLSVTLMQTTMIGLFGLKSKPGASFATIPLLVLNIMFNEYCKVRFLPTFQCRPIQICKDNDDLDKTEGEAECSSEHAVRAYTPPWMRPTGSSPESSSVQPLVRCLI
;
A
#
# COMPACT_ATOMS: atom_id res chain seq x y z
N MET A 1 13.27 -8.07 -13.54
CA MET A 1 12.58 -7.95 -12.24
C MET A 1 12.15 -9.31 -11.68
N SER A 2 11.47 -10.15 -12.45
CA SER A 2 11.09 -11.52 -12.02
C SER A 2 12.27 -12.34 -11.47
N HIS A 3 13.44 -12.31 -12.13
CA HIS A 3 14.65 -12.97 -11.65
C HIS A 3 15.10 -12.47 -10.27
N LYS A 4 15.15 -11.15 -10.06
CA LYS A 4 15.53 -10.55 -8.76
C LYS A 4 14.57 -10.95 -7.64
N ARG A 5 13.27 -11.08 -7.94
CA ARG A 5 12.28 -11.60 -6.98
C ARG A 5 12.59 -13.05 -6.59
N ILE A 6 12.87 -13.90 -7.58
CA ILE A 6 13.23 -15.31 -7.35
C ILE A 6 14.46 -15.43 -6.46
N GLU A 7 15.50 -14.65 -6.75
CA GLU A 7 16.73 -14.61 -5.96
C GLU A 7 16.47 -14.12 -4.52
N ARG A 8 15.63 -13.10 -4.36
CA ARG A 8 15.21 -12.60 -3.04
C ARG A 8 14.45 -13.67 -2.23
N LEU A 9 13.59 -14.46 -2.88
CA LEU A 9 12.86 -15.57 -2.23
C LEU A 9 13.80 -16.68 -1.75
N LYS A 10 14.87 -16.97 -2.50
CA LYS A 10 15.92 -17.92 -2.08
C LYS A 10 16.64 -17.45 -0.82
N HIS A 11 16.98 -16.15 -0.76
CA HIS A 11 17.67 -15.58 0.39
C HIS A 11 16.79 -15.55 1.66
N HIS A 12 15.49 -15.29 1.50
CA HIS A 12 14.52 -15.24 2.61
C HIS A 12 13.92 -16.60 2.97
N ARG A 13 14.67 -17.71 2.87
CA ARG A 13 14.15 -19.05 3.10
C ARG A 13 13.59 -19.29 4.52
N LYS A 14 14.10 -18.60 5.54
CA LYS A 14 13.74 -18.82 6.96
C LYS A 14 12.41 -18.18 7.38
N ARG A 15 11.71 -17.47 6.48
CA ARG A 15 10.48 -16.77 6.86
C ARG A 15 9.31 -17.75 7.09
N PRO A 16 8.49 -17.52 8.14
CA PRO A 16 7.41 -18.43 8.52
C PRO A 16 6.23 -18.47 7.54
N ASP A 17 6.07 -17.43 6.72
CA ASP A 17 5.08 -17.36 5.63
C ASP A 17 5.36 -18.35 4.50
N GLN A 18 6.56 -18.91 4.40
CA GLN A 18 6.89 -19.94 3.41
C GLN A 18 6.31 -21.32 3.74
N PHE A 19 6.06 -21.58 5.02
CA PHE A 19 5.56 -22.86 5.53
C PHE A 19 4.07 -22.84 5.88
N THR A 20 3.47 -21.65 5.89
CA THR A 20 2.11 -21.46 6.42
C THR A 20 1.17 -20.96 5.31
N ILE A 21 -0.03 -21.52 5.28
CA ILE A 21 -1.12 -21.05 4.43
C ILE A 21 -2.23 -20.49 5.30
N LEU A 22 -2.97 -19.53 4.75
CA LEU A 22 -4.20 -19.02 5.32
C LEU A 22 -5.38 -19.76 4.69
N VAL A 23 -6.26 -20.32 5.53
CA VAL A 23 -7.47 -21.03 5.12
C VAL A 23 -8.69 -20.24 5.59
N GLN A 24 -9.62 -19.93 4.67
CA GLN A 24 -10.85 -19.19 4.96
C GLN A 24 -12.09 -19.96 4.49
N GLY A 25 -13.23 -19.75 5.17
CA GLY A 25 -14.49 -20.40 4.81
C GLY A 25 -14.49 -21.89 5.19
N ILE A 26 -13.92 -22.22 6.35
CA ILE A 26 -13.86 -23.60 6.85
C ILE A 26 -15.30 -24.05 7.21
N PRO A 27 -15.78 -25.20 6.68
CA PRO A 27 -17.06 -25.75 7.11
C PRO A 27 -16.95 -26.39 8.50
N VAL A 28 -18.07 -26.49 9.21
CA VAL A 28 -18.12 -27.15 10.52
C VAL A 28 -17.92 -28.66 10.33
N CYS A 29 -17.16 -29.31 11.23
CA CYS A 29 -17.02 -30.76 11.24
C CYS A 29 -18.37 -31.45 11.50
N ALA A 30 -18.73 -32.45 10.69
CA ALA A 30 -19.99 -33.19 10.86
C ALA A 30 -20.06 -33.95 12.20
N ASP A 31 -18.92 -34.47 12.68
CA ASP A 31 -18.87 -35.33 13.87
C ASP A 31 -18.76 -34.52 15.17
N HIS A 32 -17.98 -33.45 15.17
CA HIS A 32 -17.63 -32.71 16.40
C HIS A 32 -18.26 -31.32 16.49
N GLY A 33 -18.83 -30.77 15.40
CA GLY A 33 -19.44 -29.44 15.42
C GLY A 33 -18.47 -28.26 15.54
N ILE A 34 -17.17 -28.52 15.39
CA ILE A 34 -16.07 -27.55 15.58
C ILE A 34 -15.32 -27.35 14.26
N TYR A 35 -14.83 -26.13 13.97
CA TYR A 35 -14.11 -25.84 12.73
C TYR A 35 -12.70 -26.44 12.73
N GLY A 36 -12.01 -26.36 13.88
CA GLY A 36 -10.63 -26.84 14.01
C GLY A 36 -10.46 -28.33 13.69
N CYS A 37 -11.40 -29.15 14.15
CA CYS A 37 -11.40 -30.59 13.86
C CYS A 37 -11.50 -30.89 12.36
N ASN A 38 -12.30 -30.12 11.61
CA ASN A 38 -12.41 -30.32 10.17
C ASN A 38 -11.09 -30.00 9.45
N VAL A 39 -10.39 -28.94 9.86
CA VAL A 39 -9.05 -28.61 9.33
C VAL A 39 -8.10 -29.77 9.58
N ASP A 40 -8.03 -30.25 10.82
CA ASP A 40 -7.13 -31.33 11.18
C ASP A 40 -7.39 -32.62 10.39
N HIS A 41 -8.65 -33.06 10.32
CA HIS A 41 -9.04 -34.24 9.55
C HIS A 41 -8.78 -34.08 8.04
N PHE A 42 -9.07 -32.91 7.48
CA PHE A 42 -8.88 -32.66 6.06
C PHE A 42 -7.39 -32.64 5.69
N PHE A 43 -6.58 -31.85 6.38
CA PHE A 43 -5.18 -31.69 6.02
C PHE A 43 -4.33 -32.91 6.40
N SER A 44 -4.58 -33.58 7.53
CA SER A 44 -3.89 -34.83 7.88
C SER A 44 -4.16 -35.97 6.89
N LYS A 45 -5.35 -36.00 6.28
CA LYS A 45 -5.72 -37.02 5.29
C LYS A 45 -5.07 -36.79 3.93
N HIS A 46 -4.92 -35.54 3.50
CA HIS A 46 -4.49 -35.20 2.13
C HIS A 46 -3.02 -34.79 2.02
N TYR A 47 -2.37 -34.36 3.12
CA TYR A 47 -1.00 -33.85 3.11
C TYR A 47 -0.14 -34.58 4.13
N GLN A 48 1.04 -35.04 3.72
CA GLN A 48 1.94 -35.82 4.57
C GLN A 48 2.79 -34.94 5.49
N THR A 49 3.15 -33.74 5.03
CA THR A 49 3.96 -32.80 5.81
C THR A 49 3.11 -31.84 6.65
N TYR A 50 1.80 -32.07 6.74
CA TYR A 50 0.94 -31.36 7.67
C TYR A 50 1.50 -31.45 9.09
N GLN A 51 1.64 -30.29 9.75
CA GLN A 51 2.24 -30.21 11.09
C GLN A 51 1.22 -29.80 12.13
N SER A 52 0.55 -28.67 11.91
CA SER A 52 -0.44 -28.15 12.85
C SER A 52 -1.32 -27.08 12.21
N TYR A 53 -2.37 -26.70 12.93
CA TYR A 53 -3.23 -25.58 12.59
C TYR A 53 -3.37 -24.64 13.79
N GLN A 54 -3.60 -23.37 13.50
CA GLN A 54 -3.95 -22.34 14.46
C GLN A 54 -5.27 -21.70 14.04
N ILE A 55 -6.35 -22.02 14.76
CA ILE A 55 -7.67 -21.42 14.50
C ILE A 55 -7.78 -20.02 15.10
N LEU A 56 -8.43 -19.11 14.37
CA LEU A 56 -8.72 -17.77 14.84
C LEU A 56 -10.00 -17.76 15.67
N HIS A 57 -9.97 -17.01 16.77
CA HIS A 57 -11.12 -16.86 17.67
C HIS A 57 -11.65 -15.43 17.59
N ASP A 58 -12.98 -15.28 17.72
CA ASP A 58 -13.62 -13.96 17.78
C ASP A 58 -13.14 -13.21 19.03
N ASN A 59 -12.40 -12.12 18.79
CA ASN A 59 -11.60 -11.49 19.82
C ASN A 59 -12.31 -10.32 20.54
N GLY A 60 -13.54 -9.97 20.14
CA GLY A 60 -14.29 -8.86 20.75
C GLY A 60 -13.43 -7.60 20.94
N ASN A 61 -13.41 -7.02 22.15
CA ASN A 61 -12.67 -5.80 22.49
C ASN A 61 -11.22 -6.03 23.01
N ILE A 62 -10.63 -7.22 22.82
CA ILE A 62 -9.28 -7.49 23.35
C ILE A 62 -8.20 -6.71 22.60
N GLU A 63 -8.36 -6.48 21.28
CA GLU A 63 -7.39 -5.71 20.49
C GLU A 63 -7.30 -4.26 20.97
N SER A 64 -8.44 -3.63 21.32
CA SER A 64 -8.45 -2.27 21.85
C SER A 64 -7.79 -2.21 23.23
N LEU A 65 -8.00 -3.22 24.09
CA LEU A 65 -7.30 -3.35 25.36
C LEU A 65 -5.79 -3.54 25.20
N GLN A 66 -5.33 -4.30 24.20
CA GLN A 66 -3.90 -4.45 23.90
C GLN A 66 -3.27 -3.15 23.37
N LYS A 67 -3.98 -2.41 22.52
CA LYS A 67 -3.53 -1.08 22.06
C LYS A 67 -3.41 -0.12 23.24
N LEU A 68 -4.36 -0.16 24.17
CA LEU A 68 -4.29 0.62 25.41
C LEU A 68 -3.10 0.19 26.29
N ALA A 69 -2.86 -1.12 26.46
CA ALA A 69 -1.73 -1.64 27.22
C ALA A 69 -0.38 -1.18 26.64
N SER A 70 -0.19 -1.35 25.34
CA SER A 70 1.04 -0.92 24.66
C SER A 70 1.21 0.60 24.66
N SER A 71 0.13 1.38 24.54
CA SER A 71 0.18 2.84 24.72
C SER A 71 0.61 3.23 26.14
N LEU A 72 0.12 2.54 27.16
CA LEU A 72 0.50 2.77 28.56
C LEU A 72 1.97 2.40 28.80
N GLU A 73 2.43 1.26 28.29
CA GLU A 73 3.85 0.85 28.34
C GLU A 73 4.76 1.89 27.71
N LYS A 74 4.42 2.36 26.49
CA LYS A 74 5.18 3.43 25.82
C LYS A 74 5.21 4.72 26.61
N GLN A 75 4.10 5.10 27.27
CA GLN A 75 4.08 6.31 28.11
C GLN A 75 4.96 6.16 29.35
N ILE A 76 5.03 4.96 29.94
CA ILE A 76 5.90 4.65 31.08
C ILE A 76 7.38 4.69 30.63
N GLU A 77 7.70 4.09 29.49
CA GLU A 77 9.08 4.04 28.97
C GLU A 77 9.58 5.44 28.57
N ARG A 78 8.75 6.24 27.87
CA ARG A 78 9.07 7.66 27.58
C ARG A 78 9.43 8.44 28.85
N LYS A 79 8.69 8.23 29.95
CA LYS A 79 8.98 8.88 31.24
C LYS A 79 10.23 8.33 31.92
N ARG A 80 10.52 7.03 31.78
CA ARG A 80 11.74 6.39 32.30
C ARG A 80 12.97 6.97 31.60
N ASP A 81 12.93 7.14 30.29
CA ASP A 81 14.01 7.77 29.52
C ASP A 81 14.18 9.25 29.83
N THR A 82 13.09 9.98 30.10
CA THR A 82 13.14 11.39 30.51
C THR A 82 13.86 11.60 31.84
N ARG A 83 13.84 10.62 32.76
CA ARG A 83 14.64 10.67 34.01
C ARG A 83 16.15 10.55 33.77
N ARG A 84 16.56 10.16 32.55
CA ARG A 84 17.95 9.98 32.13
C ARG A 84 18.53 11.20 31.41
N CYS A 85 17.74 12.26 31.17
CA CYS A 85 18.15 13.46 30.45
C CYS A 85 18.92 14.47 31.31
N ASN A 86 19.74 15.31 30.66
CA ASN A 86 20.51 16.38 31.31
C ASN A 86 19.61 17.41 32.02
N PHE A 87 20.12 17.96 33.12
CA PHE A 87 19.42 18.85 34.08
C PHE A 87 18.55 19.95 33.44
N TRP A 88 19.02 20.59 32.36
CA TRP A 88 18.28 21.67 31.68
C TRP A 88 17.05 21.18 30.90
N GLN A 89 17.08 19.97 30.36
CA GLN A 89 15.94 19.39 29.65
C GLN A 89 14.88 18.85 30.63
N TRP A 90 15.31 18.41 31.81
CA TRP A 90 14.43 18.05 32.93
C TRP A 90 13.64 19.25 33.48
N ILE A 91 14.26 20.43 33.60
CA ILE A 91 13.61 21.66 34.08
C ILE A 91 12.49 22.11 33.14
N TRP A 92 12.73 22.11 31.83
CA TRP A 92 11.74 22.54 30.83
C TRP A 92 10.51 21.62 30.76
N PHE A 93 10.72 20.30 30.92
CA PHE A 93 9.63 19.31 30.95
C PHE A 93 8.79 19.40 32.24
N LYS A 94 9.41 19.72 33.37
CA LYS A 94 8.73 19.91 34.66
C LYS A 94 7.80 21.13 34.68
N PHE A 95 8.08 22.14 33.86
CA PHE A 95 7.27 23.35 33.76
C PHE A 95 6.04 23.18 32.84
N THR A 96 6.06 22.21 31.92
CA THR A 96 5.04 22.03 30.88
C THR A 96 4.09 20.86 31.13
N SER A 97 4.44 19.91 32.01
CA SER A 97 3.61 18.72 32.27
C SER A 97 3.24 18.60 33.75
N GLY A 98 1.93 18.54 34.04
CA GLY A 98 1.42 18.36 35.40
C GLY A 98 1.90 17.06 36.05
N PRO A 99 1.85 16.94 37.39
CA PRO A 99 2.31 15.76 38.12
C PRO A 99 1.39 14.56 37.86
N ILE A 100 1.62 13.85 36.76
CA ILE A 100 0.93 12.59 36.47
C ILE A 100 1.75 11.48 37.12
N ASP A 101 1.23 10.97 38.23
CA ASP A 101 1.84 9.93 39.06
C ASP A 101 2.16 8.66 38.26
N ALA A 102 3.45 8.36 38.10
CA ALA A 102 3.93 7.17 37.39
C ALA A 102 3.38 5.87 38.01
N ARG A 103 3.15 5.87 39.33
CA ARG A 103 2.58 4.72 40.05
C ARG A 103 1.13 4.45 39.64
N SER A 104 0.35 5.51 39.38
CA SER A 104 -1.02 5.39 38.86
C SER A 104 -1.05 4.77 37.45
N GLN A 105 -0.10 5.10 36.57
CA GLN A 105 -0.02 4.51 35.23
C GLN A 105 0.40 3.04 35.25
N GLU A 106 1.37 2.68 36.09
CA GLU A 106 1.76 1.28 36.31
C GLU A 106 0.60 0.44 36.86
N GLN A 107 -0.21 1.02 37.76
CA GLN A 107 -1.38 0.35 38.31
C GLN A 107 -2.47 0.14 37.25
N LYS A 108 -2.76 1.16 36.43
CA LYS A 108 -3.64 1.02 35.24
C LYS A 108 -3.12 -0.04 34.27
N LEU A 109 -1.81 -0.11 34.04
CA LEU A 109 -1.23 -1.13 33.16
C LEU A 109 -1.43 -2.55 33.72
N LYS A 110 -1.27 -2.74 35.04
CA LYS A 110 -1.53 -4.02 35.71
C LYS A 110 -3.00 -4.42 35.62
N GLU A 111 -3.92 -3.48 35.83
CA GLU A 111 -5.36 -3.71 35.69
C GLU A 111 -5.74 -4.10 34.27
N VAL A 112 -5.21 -3.39 33.26
CA VAL A 112 -5.44 -3.72 31.85
C VAL A 112 -4.89 -5.11 31.52
N HIS A 113 -3.64 -5.43 31.91
CA HIS A 113 -3.08 -6.77 31.72
C HIS A 113 -3.91 -7.87 32.40
N HIS A 114 -4.41 -7.61 33.61
CA HIS A 114 -5.27 -8.54 34.32
C HIS A 114 -6.60 -8.75 33.59
N SER A 115 -7.22 -7.67 33.09
CA SER A 115 -8.45 -7.73 32.30
C SER A 115 -8.26 -8.52 31.01
N ILE A 116 -7.11 -8.37 30.34
CA ILE A 116 -6.74 -9.12 29.14
C ILE A 116 -6.64 -10.61 29.47
N ARG A 117 -5.95 -10.98 30.56
CA ARG A 117 -5.85 -12.39 30.99
C ARG A 117 -7.20 -13.01 31.31
N ILE A 118 -8.09 -12.30 32.02
CA ILE A 118 -9.45 -12.79 32.29
C ILE A 118 -10.23 -12.98 30.99
N MET A 119 -10.16 -12.02 30.07
CA MET A 119 -10.86 -12.10 28.78
C MET A 119 -10.31 -13.21 27.90
N GLN A 120 -9.00 -13.45 27.88
CA GLN A 120 -8.37 -14.60 27.23
C GLN A 120 -8.92 -15.91 27.79
N CYS A 121 -8.90 -16.10 29.12
CA CYS A 121 -9.45 -17.30 29.76
C CYS A 121 -10.93 -17.50 29.43
N LYS A 122 -11.72 -16.43 29.47
CA LYS A 122 -13.16 -16.48 29.16
C LYS A 122 -13.43 -16.82 27.70
N ASN A 123 -12.60 -16.33 26.77
CA ASN A 123 -12.72 -16.65 25.34
C ASN A 123 -12.26 -18.08 25.04
N MET A 124 -11.20 -18.57 25.70
CA MET A 124 -10.80 -19.97 25.64
C MET A 124 -11.93 -20.90 26.09
N LEU A 125 -12.70 -20.49 27.10
CA LEU A 125 -13.87 -21.24 27.60
C LEU A 125 -15.11 -21.11 26.70
N LYS A 126 -15.26 -20.01 25.95
CA LYS A 126 -16.44 -19.74 25.11
C LYS A 126 -16.32 -20.25 23.67
N GLN A 127 -15.13 -20.68 23.23
CA GLN A 127 -14.85 -21.28 21.90
C GLN A 127 -15.66 -20.65 20.75
N LYS A 128 -15.69 -19.32 20.66
CA LYS A 128 -16.21 -18.66 19.45
C LYS A 128 -15.15 -18.70 18.35
N GLU A 129 -15.01 -19.87 17.75
CA GLU A 129 -14.15 -20.08 16.59
C GLU A 129 -14.68 -19.32 15.38
N LEU A 130 -13.76 -18.71 14.65
CA LEU A 130 -14.03 -18.15 13.34
C LEU A 130 -13.68 -19.21 12.27
N PRO A 131 -14.36 -19.20 11.11
CA PRO A 131 -14.08 -20.14 10.01
C PRO A 131 -12.79 -19.79 9.26
N VAL A 132 -11.72 -19.47 9.99
CA VAL A 132 -10.41 -19.04 9.50
C VAL A 132 -9.31 -19.67 10.33
N ALA A 133 -8.34 -20.30 9.68
CA ALA A 133 -7.19 -20.91 10.33
C ALA A 133 -5.90 -20.68 9.54
N PHE A 134 -4.79 -20.62 10.26
CA PHE A 134 -3.45 -20.76 9.69
C PHE A 134 -3.05 -22.23 9.76
N VAL A 135 -2.61 -22.80 8.64
CA VAL A 135 -2.17 -24.19 8.56
C VAL A 135 -0.68 -24.21 8.22
N SER A 136 0.11 -24.87 9.06
CA SER A 136 1.56 -24.95 8.93
C SER A 136 1.99 -26.35 8.46
N PHE A 137 2.96 -26.37 7.56
CA PHE A 137 3.56 -27.57 6.98
C PHE A 137 5.04 -27.65 7.32
N LYS A 138 5.59 -28.88 7.36
CA LYS A 138 7.04 -29.10 7.48
C LYS A 138 7.79 -28.79 6.18
N SER A 139 7.10 -28.83 5.03
CA SER A 139 7.67 -28.56 3.71
C SER A 139 7.06 -27.32 3.07
N ARG A 140 7.91 -26.44 2.52
CA ARG A 140 7.48 -25.27 1.73
C ARG A 140 6.80 -25.69 0.43
N LEU A 141 7.23 -26.82 -0.14
CA LEU A 141 6.66 -27.36 -1.37
C LEU A 141 5.17 -27.69 -1.18
N GLU A 142 4.82 -28.46 -0.15
CA GLU A 142 3.43 -28.81 0.11
C GLU A 142 2.60 -27.58 0.49
N ALA A 143 3.16 -26.65 1.27
CA ALA A 143 2.50 -25.37 1.57
C ALA A 143 2.18 -24.57 0.30
N ALA A 144 3.13 -24.48 -0.65
CA ALA A 144 2.91 -23.79 -1.91
C ALA A 144 1.85 -24.49 -2.78
N GLN A 145 1.88 -25.82 -2.85
CA GLN A 145 0.88 -26.61 -3.56
C GLN A 145 -0.51 -26.44 -2.95
N ALA A 146 -0.63 -26.47 -1.62
CA ALA A 146 -1.90 -26.28 -0.92
C ALA A 146 -2.46 -24.86 -1.11
N ALA A 147 -1.61 -23.84 -1.22
CA ALA A 147 -2.03 -22.46 -1.47
C ALA A 147 -2.53 -22.21 -2.91
N GLU A 148 -2.05 -22.99 -3.89
CA GLU A 148 -2.40 -22.82 -5.31
C GLU A 148 -3.56 -23.72 -5.76
N THR A 149 -3.79 -24.84 -5.08
CA THR A 149 -4.80 -25.83 -5.46
C THR A 149 -6.15 -25.55 -4.81
N GLN A 150 -7.23 -25.76 -5.58
CA GLN A 150 -8.57 -25.74 -5.03
C GLN A 150 -8.80 -26.97 -4.14
N GLN A 151 -9.06 -26.74 -2.85
CA GLN A 151 -9.16 -27.81 -1.86
C GLN A 151 -10.51 -28.53 -1.86
N HIS A 152 -11.61 -27.80 -2.07
CA HIS A 152 -12.97 -28.32 -1.95
C HIS A 152 -13.80 -28.05 -3.21
N VAL A 153 -14.83 -28.88 -3.44
CA VAL A 153 -15.71 -28.78 -4.62
C VAL A 153 -16.43 -27.42 -4.67
N ASN A 154 -16.86 -26.91 -3.50
CA ASN A 154 -17.43 -25.57 -3.40
C ASN A 154 -16.29 -24.52 -3.34
N PRO A 155 -16.23 -23.57 -4.29
CA PRO A 155 -15.15 -22.57 -4.37
C PRO A 155 -15.16 -21.54 -3.25
N LEU A 156 -16.24 -21.44 -2.46
CA LEU A 156 -16.35 -20.52 -1.32
C LEU A 156 -15.95 -21.15 0.02
N SER A 157 -15.69 -22.46 0.03
CA SER A 157 -15.31 -23.22 1.23
C SER A 157 -13.87 -23.70 1.14
N LEU A 158 -13.15 -23.70 2.27
CA LEU A 158 -11.73 -24.09 2.35
C LEU A 158 -10.85 -23.36 1.32
N VAL A 159 -11.05 -22.04 1.20
CA VAL A 159 -10.25 -21.20 0.31
C VAL A 159 -8.88 -21.02 0.93
N THR A 160 -7.86 -21.55 0.26
CA THR A 160 -6.46 -21.44 0.67
C THR A 160 -5.76 -20.29 -0.05
N ARG A 161 -4.85 -19.62 0.67
CA ARG A 161 -3.97 -18.57 0.13
C ARG A 161 -2.63 -18.62 0.84
N TYR A 162 -1.60 -18.02 0.27
CA TYR A 162 -0.35 -17.77 1.00
C TYR A 162 -0.63 -16.93 2.25
N ALA A 163 -0.11 -17.36 3.39
CA ALA A 163 -0.17 -16.53 4.59
C ALA A 163 0.72 -15.29 4.38
N PRO A 164 0.24 -14.08 4.73
CA PRO A 164 1.11 -12.91 4.81
C PRO A 164 2.04 -13.03 6.02
N GLU A 165 3.09 -12.24 6.06
CA GLU A 165 3.98 -12.23 7.22
C GLU A 165 3.20 -11.89 8.52
N PRO A 166 3.51 -12.53 9.68
CA PRO A 166 2.75 -12.31 10.92
C PRO A 166 2.69 -10.84 11.37
N THR A 167 3.72 -10.06 11.04
CA THR A 167 3.85 -8.62 11.33
C THR A 167 3.01 -7.75 10.37
N GLU A 168 2.78 -8.23 9.15
CA GLU A 168 1.96 -7.59 8.12
C GLU A 168 0.46 -7.91 8.27
N THR A 169 0.13 -8.98 9.00
CA THR A 169 -1.23 -9.52 9.09
C THR A 169 -2.19 -8.57 9.81
N ILE A 170 -3.31 -8.24 9.18
CA ILE A 170 -4.41 -7.46 9.79
C ILE A 170 -5.45 -8.44 10.34
N TRP A 171 -5.28 -8.82 11.60
CA TRP A 171 -6.07 -9.87 12.25
C TRP A 171 -7.58 -9.58 12.29
N SER A 172 -7.97 -8.31 12.43
CA SER A 172 -9.37 -7.89 12.45
C SER A 172 -10.09 -8.12 11.11
N ASN A 173 -9.36 -8.04 10.00
CA ASN A 173 -9.92 -8.21 8.65
C ASN A 173 -10.06 -9.68 8.25
N LEU A 174 -9.31 -10.59 8.89
CA LEU A 174 -9.40 -12.03 8.63
C LEU A 174 -10.78 -12.59 8.94
N ALA A 175 -11.43 -12.08 9.98
CA ALA A 175 -12.73 -12.56 10.48
C ALA A 175 -13.93 -12.23 9.58
N ILE A 176 -13.74 -11.40 8.54
CA ILE A 176 -14.84 -10.89 7.72
C ILE A 176 -15.30 -11.99 6.74
N PRO A 177 -16.58 -12.38 6.76
CA PRO A 177 -17.10 -13.38 5.83
C PRO A 177 -17.19 -12.84 4.40
N PHE A 178 -17.05 -13.73 3.40
CA PHE A 178 -16.99 -13.37 1.98
C PHE A 178 -18.16 -12.51 1.47
N HIS A 179 -19.38 -12.75 1.95
CA HIS A 179 -20.56 -11.96 1.53
C HIS A 179 -20.48 -10.49 2.01
N ARG A 180 -19.98 -10.25 3.23
CA ARG A 180 -19.77 -8.88 3.73
C ARG A 180 -18.63 -8.19 3.02
N LEU A 181 -17.59 -8.95 2.68
CA LEU A 181 -16.46 -8.44 1.91
C LEU A 181 -16.90 -7.88 0.55
N ALA A 182 -17.86 -8.52 -0.12
CA ALA A 182 -18.41 -8.02 -1.39
C ALA A 182 -19.12 -6.66 -1.20
N VAL A 183 -19.89 -6.49 -0.13
CA VAL A 183 -20.56 -5.22 0.21
C VAL A 183 -19.55 -4.13 0.54
N TYR A 184 -18.50 -4.43 1.32
CA TYR A 184 -17.44 -3.47 1.62
C TYR A 184 -16.70 -3.02 0.35
N LYS A 185 -16.38 -3.96 -0.55
CA LYS A 185 -15.76 -3.63 -1.85
C LYS A 185 -16.63 -2.70 -2.69
N LEU A 186 -17.93 -2.98 -2.75
CA LEU A 186 -18.89 -2.13 -3.46
C LEU A 186 -18.99 -0.75 -2.81
N GLY A 187 -19.06 -0.69 -1.47
CA GLY A 187 -19.10 0.55 -0.71
C GLY A 187 -17.86 1.42 -0.93
N VAL A 188 -16.66 0.81 -0.90
CA VAL A 188 -15.39 1.50 -1.20
C VAL A 188 -15.35 2.02 -2.63
N PHE A 189 -15.84 1.23 -3.60
CA PHE A 189 -15.93 1.67 -5.00
C PHE A 189 -16.85 2.88 -5.17
N ILE A 190 -18.05 2.84 -4.58
CA ILE A 190 -19.00 3.96 -4.61
C ILE A 190 -18.42 5.20 -3.92
N ALA A 191 -17.81 5.04 -2.74
CA ALA A 191 -17.18 6.13 -2.01
C ALA A 191 -16.03 6.78 -2.80
N ALA A 192 -15.16 5.99 -3.42
CA ALA A 192 -14.08 6.49 -4.27
C ALA A 192 -14.61 7.22 -5.52
N PHE A 193 -15.68 6.71 -6.13
CA PHE A 193 -16.34 7.38 -7.26
C PHE A 193 -16.93 8.72 -6.85
N LEU A 194 -17.69 8.78 -5.75
CA LEU A 194 -18.26 10.02 -5.22
C LEU A 194 -17.17 11.04 -4.87
N LEU A 195 -16.08 10.59 -4.23
CA LEU A 195 -14.92 11.43 -3.94
C LEU A 195 -14.29 11.98 -5.23
N THR A 196 -14.19 11.17 -6.29
CA THR A 196 -13.66 11.60 -7.60
C THR A 196 -14.53 12.70 -8.21
N VAL A 197 -15.85 12.51 -8.23
CA VAL A 197 -16.80 13.50 -8.78
C VAL A 197 -16.78 14.78 -7.94
N PHE A 198 -16.79 14.67 -6.61
CA PHE A 198 -16.72 15.82 -5.73
C PHE A 198 -15.44 16.64 -5.96
N PHE A 199 -14.31 15.96 -6.19
CA PHE A 199 -13.03 16.61 -6.42
C PHE A 199 -12.88 17.26 -7.81
N THR A 200 -13.80 16.97 -8.73
CA THR A 200 -13.87 17.70 -10.00
C THR A 200 -14.11 19.20 -9.78
N ILE A 201 -14.89 19.57 -8.75
CA ILE A 201 -15.23 20.98 -8.44
C ILE A 201 -13.97 21.84 -8.15
N PRO A 202 -13.11 21.52 -7.16
CA PRO A 202 -11.93 22.34 -6.89
C PRO A 202 -10.94 22.34 -8.06
N VAL A 203 -10.79 21.21 -8.76
CA VAL A 203 -9.88 21.11 -9.92
C VAL A 203 -10.35 22.00 -11.06
N THR A 204 -11.63 21.94 -11.43
CA THR A 204 -12.22 22.80 -12.46
C THR A 204 -12.18 24.28 -12.06
N ALA A 205 -12.36 24.60 -10.78
CA ALA A 205 -12.22 25.97 -10.29
C ALA A 205 -10.79 26.51 -10.52
N VAL A 206 -9.75 25.73 -10.19
CA VAL A 206 -8.36 26.12 -10.47
C VAL A 206 -8.08 26.22 -11.97
N GLN A 207 -8.56 25.27 -12.77
CA GLN A 207 -8.42 25.30 -14.22
C GLN A 207 -9.11 26.53 -14.84
N GLY A 208 -10.28 26.92 -14.31
CA GLY A 208 -10.99 28.13 -14.72
C GLY A 208 -10.22 29.41 -14.39
N ILE A 209 -9.59 29.49 -13.21
CA ILE A 209 -8.76 30.64 -12.81
C ILE A 209 -7.50 30.74 -13.69
N VAL A 210 -6.89 29.63 -14.10
CA VAL A 210 -5.76 29.67 -15.04
C VAL A 210 -6.18 30.21 -16.41
N GLN A 211 -7.45 30.08 -16.76
CA GLN A 211 -8.04 30.61 -18.00
C GLN A 211 -8.73 31.97 -17.80
N PHE A 212 -8.43 32.69 -16.71
CA PHE A 212 -9.13 33.93 -16.34
C PHE A 212 -9.10 35.01 -17.43
N GLU A 213 -8.06 35.07 -18.27
CA GLU A 213 -8.00 35.96 -19.44
C GLU A 213 -9.13 35.70 -20.46
N LYS A 214 -9.63 34.46 -20.54
CA LYS A 214 -10.80 34.10 -21.38
C LYS A 214 -12.13 34.40 -20.67
N ILE A 215 -12.18 34.33 -19.34
CA ILE A 215 -13.38 34.58 -18.52
C ILE A 215 -13.66 36.08 -18.40
N GLU A 216 -12.64 36.94 -18.43
CA GLU A 216 -12.79 38.40 -18.41
C GLU A 216 -13.65 38.92 -19.58
N LYS A 217 -13.65 38.21 -20.72
CA LYS A 217 -14.52 38.50 -21.88
C LYS A 217 -15.99 38.16 -21.65
N TRP A 218 -16.31 37.25 -20.72
CA TRP A 218 -17.65 36.69 -20.52
C TRP A 218 -18.32 37.13 -19.21
N PHE A 219 -17.57 37.65 -18.23
CA PHE A 219 -18.10 38.04 -16.91
C PHE A 219 -17.60 39.42 -16.42
N PRO A 220 -18.28 40.53 -16.77
CA PRO A 220 -17.92 41.91 -16.41
C PRO A 220 -17.74 42.24 -14.91
N PRO A 221 -18.43 41.59 -13.94
CA PRO A 221 -18.25 41.86 -12.50
C PRO A 221 -16.85 41.55 -11.96
N ALA A 222 -16.05 40.75 -12.67
CA ALA A 222 -14.69 40.36 -12.25
C ALA A 222 -13.70 41.54 -12.21
N ARG A 223 -14.00 42.67 -12.90
CA ARG A 223 -13.20 43.91 -12.82
C ARG A 223 -13.21 44.57 -11.44
N ALA A 224 -14.19 44.28 -10.58
CA ALA A 224 -14.26 44.85 -9.23
C ALA A 224 -13.10 44.36 -8.32
N VAL A 225 -12.50 43.20 -8.61
CA VAL A 225 -11.36 42.65 -7.85
C VAL A 225 -10.03 43.32 -8.23
N GLN A 226 -9.96 43.99 -9.39
CA GLN A 226 -8.78 44.77 -9.82
C GLN A 226 -8.65 46.12 -9.08
N LEU A 227 -9.62 46.50 -8.24
CA LEU A 227 -9.63 47.82 -7.59
C LEU A 227 -8.63 47.96 -6.42
N ILE A 228 -8.07 46.86 -5.92
CA ILE A 228 -7.10 46.85 -4.80
C ILE A 228 -5.73 46.38 -5.32
N PRO A 229 -4.73 47.27 -5.43
CA PRO A 229 -3.39 46.88 -5.90
C PRO A 229 -2.75 45.88 -4.93
N GLY A 230 -2.30 44.73 -5.46
CA GLY A 230 -1.61 43.67 -4.70
C GLY A 230 -2.48 42.49 -4.26
N LEU A 231 -3.78 42.70 -3.95
CA LEU A 231 -4.67 41.61 -3.52
C LEU A 231 -5.07 40.69 -4.69
N SER A 232 -5.19 41.25 -5.89
CA SER A 232 -5.53 40.50 -7.09
C SER A 232 -4.52 39.38 -7.40
N SER A 233 -3.21 39.65 -7.36
CA SER A 233 -2.17 38.64 -7.65
C SER A 233 -2.10 37.51 -6.62
N VAL A 234 -2.41 37.79 -5.35
CA VAL A 234 -2.41 36.77 -4.28
C VAL A 234 -3.64 35.87 -4.37
N VAL A 235 -4.80 36.47 -4.63
CA VAL A 235 -6.09 35.76 -4.71
C VAL A 235 -6.23 34.97 -6.01
N THR A 236 -5.69 35.45 -7.13
CA THR A 236 -5.77 34.74 -8.42
C THR A 236 -4.68 33.68 -8.60
N GLY A 237 -3.48 33.84 -8.01
CA GLY A 237 -2.36 32.92 -8.21
C GLY A 237 -2.12 31.94 -7.06
N TYR A 238 -2.02 32.46 -5.84
CA TYR A 238 -1.47 31.71 -4.70
C TYR A 238 -2.56 30.95 -3.93
N LEU A 239 -3.69 31.61 -3.67
CA LEU A 239 -4.79 31.02 -2.90
C LEU A 239 -5.36 29.72 -3.54
N PRO A 240 -5.65 29.67 -4.85
CA PRO A 240 -6.18 28.45 -5.47
C PRO A 240 -5.13 27.33 -5.51
N SER A 241 -3.85 27.69 -5.69
CA SER A 241 -2.73 26.75 -5.71
C SER A 241 -2.50 26.12 -4.33
N MET A 242 -2.57 26.90 -3.25
CA MET A 242 -2.48 26.38 -1.87
C MET A 242 -3.64 25.46 -1.53
N ILE A 243 -4.87 25.86 -1.88
CA ILE A 243 -6.08 25.07 -1.61
C ILE A 243 -5.99 23.73 -2.36
N LEU A 244 -5.63 23.74 -3.64
CA LEU A 244 -5.48 22.53 -4.44
C LEU A 244 -4.36 21.62 -3.93
N ASN A 245 -3.21 22.19 -3.54
CA ASN A 245 -2.12 21.41 -2.96
C ASN A 245 -2.52 20.75 -1.63
N GLY A 246 -3.25 21.46 -0.76
CA GLY A 246 -3.79 20.90 0.48
C GLY A 246 -4.77 19.75 0.22
N PHE A 247 -5.64 19.91 -0.77
CA PHE A 247 -6.57 18.88 -1.21
C PHE A 247 -5.87 17.66 -1.82
N ILE A 248 -4.89 17.85 -2.72
CA ILE A 248 -4.08 16.77 -3.29
C ILE A 248 -3.31 16.01 -2.20
N TYR A 249 -2.81 16.72 -1.17
CA TYR A 249 -2.16 16.09 -0.03
C TYR A 249 -3.11 15.18 0.76
N LEU A 250 -4.38 15.57 0.90
CA LEU A 250 -5.39 14.78 1.63
C LEU A 250 -5.77 13.47 0.92
N ILE A 251 -5.68 13.43 -0.42
CA ILE A 251 -6.17 12.30 -1.22
C ILE A 251 -5.50 10.95 -0.88
N PRO A 252 -4.15 10.82 -0.87
CA PRO A 252 -3.52 9.56 -0.50
C PRO A 252 -3.95 9.02 0.88
N PHE A 253 -4.16 9.91 1.86
CA PHE A 253 -4.65 9.51 3.19
C PHE A 253 -6.10 9.04 3.16
N ALA A 254 -6.97 9.76 2.43
CA ALA A 254 -8.36 9.35 2.25
C ALA A 254 -8.46 7.98 1.55
N MET A 255 -7.66 7.76 0.50
CA MET A 255 -7.61 6.49 -0.23
C MET A 255 -7.05 5.35 0.61
N LEU A 256 -6.03 5.61 1.44
CA LEU A 256 -5.51 4.62 2.39
C LEU A 256 -6.56 4.24 3.44
N GLY A 257 -7.31 5.21 3.96
CA GLY A 257 -8.44 4.96 4.84
C GLY A 257 -9.49 4.07 4.19
N MET A 258 -9.94 4.41 2.97
CA MET A 258 -10.90 3.59 2.22
C MET A 258 -10.38 2.18 1.91
N ALA A 259 -9.12 2.04 1.49
CA ALA A 259 -8.51 0.74 1.25
C ALA A 259 -8.44 -0.12 2.52
N SER A 260 -8.24 0.51 3.69
CA SER A 260 -8.23 -0.19 4.98
C SER A 260 -9.61 -0.75 5.35
N PHE A 261 -10.70 -0.07 4.95
CA PHE A 261 -12.07 -0.54 5.14
C PHE A 261 -12.49 -1.67 4.19
N GLU A 262 -11.74 -1.93 3.12
CA GLU A 262 -12.06 -2.97 2.14
C GLU A 262 -11.88 -4.40 2.70
N GLY A 263 -11.25 -4.55 3.86
CA GLY A 263 -11.01 -5.86 4.49
C GLY A 263 -9.79 -6.60 3.93
N CYS A 264 -8.74 -5.87 3.52
CA CYS A 264 -7.47 -6.45 3.09
C CYS A 264 -6.80 -7.25 4.22
N ILE A 265 -6.20 -8.39 3.86
CA ILE A 265 -5.64 -9.35 4.83
C ILE A 265 -4.27 -8.90 5.34
N SER A 266 -3.47 -8.25 4.48
CA SER A 266 -2.14 -7.74 4.82
C SER A 266 -2.05 -6.23 4.61
N LYS A 267 -1.18 -5.57 5.38
CA LYS A 267 -0.84 -4.14 5.22
C LYS A 267 -0.31 -3.84 3.81
N SER A 268 0.54 -4.73 3.28
CA SER A 268 1.09 -4.63 1.93
C SER A 268 -0.01 -4.59 0.85
N GLN A 269 -1.03 -5.44 0.96
CA GLN A 269 -2.17 -5.44 0.03
C GLN A 269 -2.99 -4.16 0.14
N THR A 270 -3.22 -3.65 1.35
CA THR A 270 -3.90 -2.38 1.59
C THR A 270 -3.18 -1.23 0.90
N GLU A 271 -1.86 -1.14 1.01
CA GLU A 271 -1.06 -0.09 0.38
C GLU A 271 -1.02 -0.20 -1.15
N ILE A 272 -0.89 -1.42 -1.71
CA ILE A 272 -0.98 -1.66 -3.16
C ILE A 272 -2.37 -1.24 -3.68
N LYS A 273 -3.43 -1.51 -2.93
CA LYS A 273 -4.79 -1.11 -3.28
C LYS A 273 -4.97 0.39 -3.22
N ALA A 274 -4.50 1.04 -2.14
CA ALA A 274 -4.49 2.49 -2.02
C ALA A 274 -3.71 3.15 -3.16
N CYS A 275 -2.55 2.61 -3.53
CA CYS A 275 -1.76 3.05 -4.68
C CYS A 275 -2.60 3.04 -5.98
N ASN A 276 -3.31 1.95 -6.25
CA ASN A 276 -4.20 1.84 -7.42
C ASN A 276 -5.32 2.89 -7.38
N MET A 277 -5.97 3.06 -6.23
CA MET A 277 -7.05 4.04 -6.09
C MET A 277 -6.55 5.48 -6.32
N VAL A 278 -5.41 5.84 -5.72
CA VAL A 278 -4.77 7.16 -5.92
C VAL A 278 -4.40 7.36 -7.39
N PHE A 279 -3.80 6.37 -8.05
CA PHE A 279 -3.41 6.47 -9.45
C PHE A 279 -4.62 6.76 -10.36
N TYR A 280 -5.69 5.98 -10.26
CA TYR A 280 -6.88 6.18 -11.10
C TYR A 280 -7.61 7.49 -10.77
N PHE A 281 -7.64 7.89 -9.50
CA PHE A 281 -8.19 9.17 -9.10
C PHE A 281 -7.43 10.34 -9.74
N LEU A 282 -6.09 10.32 -9.68
CA LEU A 282 -5.26 11.36 -10.28
C LEU A 282 -5.34 11.32 -11.81
N LEU A 283 -5.42 10.14 -12.41
CA LEU A 283 -5.60 10.00 -13.85
C LEU A 283 -6.92 10.64 -14.32
N GLY A 284 -8.03 10.38 -13.63
CA GLY A 284 -9.32 11.00 -13.93
C GLY A 284 -9.31 12.52 -13.75
N ASN A 285 -8.89 12.98 -12.56
CA ASN A 285 -8.98 14.39 -12.18
C ASN A 285 -7.87 15.28 -12.75
N VAL A 286 -6.62 14.83 -12.72
CA VAL A 286 -5.49 15.67 -13.15
C VAL A 286 -5.26 15.56 -14.65
N PHE A 287 -5.41 14.37 -15.24
CA PHE A 287 -5.13 14.17 -16.67
C PHE A 287 -6.38 14.35 -17.53
N PHE A 288 -7.42 13.51 -17.36
CA PHE A 288 -8.59 13.54 -18.25
C PHE A 288 -9.41 14.83 -18.15
N LEU A 289 -9.68 15.31 -16.94
CA LEU A 289 -10.42 16.57 -16.76
C LEU A 289 -9.65 17.79 -17.28
N SER A 290 -8.32 17.81 -17.17
CA SER A 290 -7.49 18.87 -17.76
C SER A 290 -7.57 18.90 -19.29
N ILE A 291 -7.69 17.74 -19.94
CA ILE A 291 -7.89 17.64 -21.39
C ILE A 291 -9.31 18.11 -21.77
N LEU A 292 -10.33 17.68 -21.01
CA LEU A 292 -11.74 17.99 -21.28
C LEU A 292 -12.09 19.48 -21.03
N SER A 293 -11.44 20.13 -20.07
CA SER A 293 -11.65 21.55 -19.74
C SER A 293 -11.23 22.53 -20.85
N GLY A 294 -10.73 22.05 -22.00
CA GLY A 294 -10.79 22.80 -23.26
C GLY A 294 -9.61 23.74 -23.58
N SER A 295 -8.57 23.82 -22.75
CA SER A 295 -7.37 24.63 -23.11
C SER A 295 -6.47 23.95 -24.15
N LEU A 296 -6.33 22.62 -24.10
CA LEU A 296 -5.43 21.89 -24.99
C LEU A 296 -6.02 21.67 -26.38
N LEU A 297 -7.31 21.37 -26.51
CA LEU A 297 -7.94 21.13 -27.82
C LEU A 297 -7.86 22.36 -28.73
N HIS A 298 -7.99 23.57 -28.15
CA HIS A 298 -7.86 24.82 -28.89
C HIS A 298 -6.39 25.20 -29.17
N GLN A 299 -5.46 24.86 -28.27
CA GLN A 299 -4.02 25.07 -28.47
C GLN A 299 -3.37 24.02 -29.40
N ILE A 300 -3.89 22.81 -29.51
CA ILE A 300 -3.35 21.77 -30.42
C ILE A 300 -3.50 22.21 -31.90
N GLY A 301 -4.46 23.09 -32.20
CA GLY A 301 -4.63 23.72 -33.51
C GLY A 301 -3.69 24.89 -33.82
N GLU A 302 -3.28 25.68 -32.80
CA GLU A 302 -2.53 26.95 -32.98
C GLU A 302 -1.11 26.96 -32.39
N SER A 303 -0.77 26.03 -31.49
CA SER A 303 0.41 26.15 -30.63
C SER A 303 1.58 25.30 -31.13
N PHE A 304 2.28 25.83 -32.13
CA PHE A 304 3.62 25.38 -32.50
C PHE A 304 4.73 26.34 -32.06
N THR A 305 4.41 27.43 -31.34
CA THR A 305 5.41 28.46 -31.05
C THR A 305 5.88 28.54 -29.60
N HIS A 306 5.07 28.44 -28.53
CA HIS A 306 5.60 28.61 -27.15
C HIS A 306 4.96 27.72 -26.06
N PRO A 307 5.61 26.63 -25.62
CA PRO A 307 5.20 25.81 -24.47
C PRO A 307 6.09 26.13 -23.24
N LYS A 308 5.81 27.21 -22.48
CA LYS A 308 6.67 27.60 -21.34
C LYS A 308 6.13 27.26 -19.94
N ASP A 309 4.83 27.00 -19.75
CA ASP A 309 4.25 26.98 -18.39
C ASP A 309 3.81 25.62 -17.85
N ILE A 310 3.92 24.54 -18.64
CA ILE A 310 3.51 23.19 -18.20
C ILE A 310 4.55 22.52 -17.28
N PRO A 311 5.87 22.61 -17.55
CA PRO A 311 6.87 21.97 -16.70
C PRO A 311 6.96 22.60 -15.30
N SER A 312 6.79 23.92 -15.20
CA SER A 312 6.82 24.64 -13.93
C SER A 312 5.64 24.26 -13.01
N ARG A 313 4.48 23.95 -13.60
CA ARG A 313 3.28 23.50 -12.86
C ARG A 313 3.42 22.07 -12.36
N LEU A 314 3.92 21.14 -13.17
CA LEU A 314 4.26 19.78 -12.72
C LEU A 314 5.36 19.81 -11.66
N ALA A 315 6.42 20.61 -11.89
CA ALA A 315 7.48 20.78 -10.91
C ALA A 315 6.94 21.34 -9.59
N SER A 316 6.04 22.32 -9.60
CA SER A 316 5.47 22.89 -8.38
C SER A 316 4.56 21.92 -7.60
N ALA A 317 3.75 21.11 -8.29
CA ALA A 317 2.87 20.12 -7.67
C ALA A 317 3.65 18.97 -7.02
N VAL A 318 4.84 18.68 -7.54
CA VAL A 318 5.73 17.62 -7.06
C VAL A 318 6.72 18.13 -6.01
N SER A 319 7.33 19.31 -6.20
CA SER A 319 8.23 19.94 -5.23
C SER A 319 7.51 20.34 -3.94
N ALA A 320 6.22 20.69 -3.99
CA ALA A 320 5.40 20.92 -2.80
C ALA A 320 5.25 19.66 -1.92
N GLN A 321 5.57 18.47 -2.46
CA GLN A 321 5.52 17.22 -1.71
C GLN A 321 6.89 16.80 -1.14
N ALA A 322 7.98 17.44 -1.56
CA ALA A 322 9.33 17.20 -1.04
C ALA A 322 9.56 17.84 0.35
N HIS A 323 8.70 18.76 0.78
CA HIS A 323 8.68 19.25 2.15
C HIS A 323 7.67 18.45 2.98
N THR A 324 8.12 17.40 3.65
CA THR A 324 7.40 16.85 4.81
C THR A 324 8.35 16.62 5.97
N VAL A 325 8.51 17.65 6.80
CA VAL A 325 8.71 17.47 8.24
C VAL A 325 7.32 17.32 8.83
N GLY A 326 6.89 16.08 9.07
CA GLY A 326 5.64 15.77 9.74
C GLY A 326 5.85 15.78 11.25
N HIS A 327 5.26 16.75 11.94
CA HIS A 327 5.17 16.81 13.39
C HIS A 327 3.96 15.98 13.85
N SER A 328 4.22 14.75 14.31
CA SER A 328 3.26 13.94 15.05
C SER A 328 4.02 13.04 16.01
N ASP A 329 3.85 13.29 17.31
CA ASP A 329 4.59 12.71 18.45
C ASP A 329 4.28 11.23 18.73
N GLU A 330 4.55 10.33 17.78
CA GLU A 330 4.60 8.88 18.02
C GLU A 330 5.83 8.27 17.32
N PRO A 331 6.66 7.47 18.03
CA PRO A 331 7.79 6.77 17.43
C PRO A 331 7.25 5.57 16.64
N TYR A 332 6.80 5.84 15.42
CA TYR A 332 6.62 4.80 14.41
C TYR A 332 7.89 4.77 13.55
N LEU A 333 8.45 3.58 13.37
CA LEU A 333 9.35 3.25 12.27
C LEU A 333 8.83 3.97 11.00
N TYR A 334 9.63 4.88 10.43
CA TYR A 334 9.23 5.66 9.26
C TYR A 334 9.35 4.75 8.03
N GLY A 335 8.28 4.01 7.72
CA GLY A 335 8.20 3.20 6.51
C GLY A 335 8.02 4.06 5.26
N PHE A 336 8.60 3.64 4.14
CA PHE A 336 8.47 4.37 2.87
C PHE A 336 7.00 4.41 2.40
N PRO A 337 6.41 5.59 2.13
CA PRO A 337 5.00 5.72 1.78
C PRO A 337 4.74 5.34 0.31
N TYR A 338 4.75 4.03 0.00
CA TYR A 338 4.57 3.48 -1.34
C TYR A 338 3.28 3.96 -2.02
N TYR A 339 2.17 3.99 -1.29
CA TYR A 339 0.86 4.40 -1.79
C TYR A 339 0.78 5.86 -2.24
N ARG A 340 1.73 6.73 -1.84
CA ARG A 340 1.81 8.13 -2.26
C ARG A 340 2.83 8.31 -3.39
N VAL A 341 4.05 7.80 -3.22
CA VAL A 341 5.15 8.09 -4.15
C VAL A 341 4.98 7.36 -5.49
N VAL A 342 4.64 6.06 -5.45
CA VAL A 342 4.51 5.23 -6.66
C VAL A 342 3.46 5.76 -7.65
N PRO A 343 2.21 6.10 -7.26
CA PRO A 343 1.22 6.57 -8.22
C PRO A 343 1.55 7.95 -8.78
N ILE A 344 2.22 8.81 -8.00
CA ILE A 344 2.60 10.16 -8.45
C ILE A 344 3.75 10.09 -9.46
N ALA A 345 4.78 9.29 -9.18
CA ALA A 345 5.85 9.04 -10.15
C ALA A 345 5.29 8.39 -11.43
N SER A 346 4.37 7.45 -11.30
CA SER A 346 3.73 6.78 -12.45
C SER A 346 2.86 7.74 -13.27
N LEU A 347 2.16 8.67 -12.62
CA LEU A 347 1.42 9.74 -13.29
C LEU A 347 2.36 10.71 -14.03
N ALA A 348 3.51 11.04 -13.45
CA ALA A 348 4.52 11.87 -14.12
C ALA A 348 5.07 11.18 -15.38
N VAL A 349 5.33 9.87 -15.33
CA VAL A 349 5.66 9.07 -16.53
C VAL A 349 4.52 9.13 -17.54
N LEU A 350 3.27 8.96 -17.11
CA LEU A 350 2.10 8.99 -17.99
C LEU A 350 1.97 10.32 -18.72
N ILE A 351 2.02 11.43 -17.99
CA ILE A 351 1.98 12.78 -18.57
C ILE A 351 3.16 12.97 -19.51
N GLY A 352 4.37 12.61 -19.09
CA GLY A 352 5.57 12.68 -19.90
C GLY A 352 5.44 11.96 -21.24
N MET A 353 4.95 10.72 -21.22
CA MET A 353 4.77 9.89 -22.42
C MET A 353 3.69 10.44 -23.34
N VAL A 354 2.54 10.87 -22.80
CA VAL A 354 1.47 11.46 -23.62
C VAL A 354 1.93 12.77 -24.28
N TYR A 355 2.60 13.65 -23.52
CA TYR A 355 3.05 14.94 -24.01
C TYR A 355 4.32 14.85 -24.87
N ALA A 356 5.08 13.75 -24.84
CA ALA A 356 6.21 13.54 -25.74
C ALA A 356 5.83 13.70 -27.22
N VAL A 357 4.60 13.31 -27.58
CA VAL A 357 4.07 13.43 -28.95
C VAL A 357 3.64 14.86 -29.28
N VAL A 358 3.15 15.60 -28.29
CA VAL A 358 2.60 16.96 -28.48
C VAL A 358 3.69 18.02 -28.40
N SER A 359 4.56 17.93 -27.38
CA SER A 359 5.62 18.89 -27.07
C SER A 359 6.87 18.14 -26.60
N PRO A 360 7.79 17.77 -27.51
CA PRO A 360 8.95 16.95 -27.19
C PRO A 360 9.95 17.63 -26.23
N LEU A 361 9.90 18.95 -26.09
CA LEU A 361 10.75 19.72 -25.16
C LEU A 361 10.47 19.38 -23.68
N LEU A 362 9.34 18.72 -23.36
CA LEU A 362 9.04 18.28 -22.00
C LEU A 362 9.91 17.09 -21.55
N LEU A 363 10.33 16.23 -22.49
CA LEU A 363 11.05 14.99 -22.17
C LEU A 363 12.39 15.23 -21.46
N PRO A 364 13.29 16.13 -21.92
CA PRO A 364 14.54 16.41 -21.22
C PRO A 364 14.32 16.89 -19.78
N ILE A 365 13.30 17.72 -19.54
CA ILE A 365 12.97 18.22 -18.19
C ILE A 365 12.52 17.07 -17.30
N LEU A 366 11.69 16.17 -17.82
CA LEU A 366 11.23 14.99 -17.11
C LEU A 366 12.38 14.03 -16.76
N VAL A 367 13.35 13.86 -17.67
CA VAL A 367 14.55 13.04 -17.41
C VAL A 367 15.37 13.63 -16.27
N ILE A 368 15.62 14.95 -16.28
CA ILE A 368 16.33 15.63 -15.18
C ILE A 368 15.59 15.44 -13.86
N TYR A 369 14.25 15.55 -13.87
CA TYR A 369 13.41 15.32 -12.70
C TYR A 369 13.61 13.89 -12.13
N PHE A 370 13.57 12.85 -12.97
CA PHE A 370 13.78 11.48 -12.50
C PHE A 370 15.22 11.21 -12.04
N LEU A 371 16.22 11.84 -12.64
CA LEU A 371 17.62 11.71 -12.21
C LEU A 371 17.86 12.32 -10.83
N LEU A 372 17.34 13.53 -10.59
CA LEU A 372 17.38 14.16 -9.27
C LEU A 372 16.57 13.35 -8.25
N GLY A 373 15.36 12.93 -8.62
CA GLY A 373 14.53 12.08 -7.78
C GLY A 373 15.23 10.77 -7.40
N TYR A 374 15.91 10.12 -8.34
CA TYR A 374 16.68 8.91 -8.08
C TYR A 374 17.79 9.12 -7.05
N ALA A 375 18.57 10.21 -7.18
CA ALA A 375 19.62 10.55 -6.21
C ALA A 375 19.06 10.79 -4.80
N VAL A 376 17.95 11.53 -4.70
CA VAL A 376 17.28 11.81 -3.42
C VAL A 376 16.71 10.53 -2.81
N PHE A 377 16.00 9.71 -3.59
CA PHE A 377 15.37 8.49 -3.07
C PHE A 377 16.40 7.45 -2.65
N ILE A 378 17.54 7.32 -3.33
CA ILE A 378 18.61 6.43 -2.86
C ILE A 378 19.10 6.86 -1.48
N ASN A 379 19.43 8.15 -1.32
CA ASN A 379 19.92 8.65 -0.04
C ASN A 379 18.89 8.46 1.08
N GLN A 380 17.61 8.72 0.79
CA GLN A 380 16.55 8.53 1.78
C GLN A 380 16.32 7.05 2.14
N MET A 381 16.40 6.14 1.16
CA MET A 381 16.22 4.70 1.40
C MET A 381 17.39 4.09 2.18
N GLU A 382 18.57 4.69 2.13
CA GLU A 382 19.75 4.24 2.88
C GLU A 382 19.78 4.83 4.30
N ASP A 383 19.47 6.12 4.47
CA ASP A 383 19.69 6.83 5.74
C ASP A 383 18.44 6.97 6.63
N VAL A 384 17.22 6.94 6.06
CA VAL A 384 16.00 7.38 6.75
C VAL A 384 14.94 6.29 6.87
N TYR A 385 14.67 5.56 5.79
CA TYR A 385 13.54 4.65 5.74
C TYR A 385 13.91 3.24 6.23
N ASP A 386 13.19 2.77 7.24
CA ASP A 386 13.25 1.37 7.66
C ASP A 386 12.32 0.50 6.80
N ILE A 387 12.80 -0.69 6.45
CA ILE A 387 11.99 -1.70 5.74
C ILE A 387 11.04 -2.31 6.77
N THR A 388 9.86 -1.74 6.89
CA THR A 388 8.80 -2.24 7.79
C THR A 388 8.28 -3.61 7.37
N TYR A 389 8.29 -3.89 6.06
CA TYR A 389 7.83 -5.14 5.49
C TYR A 389 8.38 -5.33 4.06
N ASP A 390 8.64 -6.57 3.64
CA ASP A 390 9.27 -6.86 2.33
C ASP A 390 8.35 -7.68 1.43
N THR A 391 7.71 -6.98 0.49
CA THR A 391 6.77 -7.54 -0.49
C THR A 391 7.42 -8.35 -1.61
N CYS A 392 8.75 -8.45 -1.66
CA CYS A 392 9.49 -9.15 -2.72
C CYS A 392 9.08 -8.72 -4.14
N GLY A 393 8.77 -7.44 -4.35
CA GLY A 393 8.42 -6.88 -5.66
C GLY A 393 6.98 -7.10 -6.13
N GLN A 394 6.03 -7.37 -5.24
CA GLN A 394 4.59 -7.48 -5.60
C GLN A 394 3.99 -6.20 -6.19
N TYR A 395 4.62 -5.03 -5.99
CA TYR A 395 4.21 -3.78 -6.65
C TYR A 395 4.49 -3.76 -8.17
N TRP A 396 5.39 -4.61 -8.67
CA TRP A 396 5.85 -4.54 -10.07
C TRP A 396 4.76 -4.76 -11.12
N PRO A 397 3.85 -5.76 -11.00
CA PRO A 397 2.74 -5.92 -11.94
C PRO A 397 1.84 -4.68 -12.01
N THR A 398 1.61 -4.03 -10.87
CA THR A 398 0.84 -2.79 -10.77
C THR A 398 1.53 -1.63 -11.50
N ILE A 399 2.84 -1.45 -11.30
CA ILE A 399 3.63 -0.42 -11.98
C ILE A 399 3.70 -0.69 -13.49
N HIS A 400 3.91 -1.94 -13.90
CA HIS A 400 3.90 -2.34 -15.31
C HIS A 400 2.56 -1.98 -15.98
N HIS A 401 1.43 -2.22 -15.28
CA HIS A 401 0.12 -1.83 -15.76
C HIS A 401 -0.01 -0.31 -15.97
N TYR A 402 0.54 0.52 -15.08
CA TYR A 402 0.55 1.98 -15.25
C TYR A 402 1.39 2.42 -16.45
N ILE A 403 2.55 1.81 -16.67
CA ILE A 403 3.41 2.08 -17.83
C ILE A 403 2.69 1.69 -19.12
N PHE A 404 2.09 0.50 -19.15
CA PHE A 404 1.28 0.04 -20.28
C PHE A 404 0.13 1.01 -20.59
N LEU A 405 -0.58 1.46 -19.55
CA LEU A 405 -1.64 2.45 -19.70
C LEU A 405 -1.11 3.78 -20.26
N SER A 406 0.07 4.21 -19.81
CA SER A 406 0.74 5.42 -20.29
C SER A 406 1.05 5.35 -21.79
N VAL A 407 1.62 4.24 -22.26
CA VAL A 407 1.92 4.00 -23.68
C VAL A 407 0.63 3.92 -24.50
N THR A 408 -0.40 3.25 -23.97
CA THR A 408 -1.71 3.14 -24.61
C THR A 408 -2.35 4.52 -24.79
N LEU A 409 -2.33 5.37 -23.75
CA LEU A 409 -2.86 6.73 -23.84
C LEU A 409 -2.06 7.61 -24.80
N MET A 410 -0.74 7.47 -24.85
CA MET A 410 0.12 8.15 -25.82
C MET A 410 -0.28 7.79 -27.26
N GLN A 411 -0.45 6.49 -27.55
CA GLN A 411 -0.86 6.01 -28.87
C GLN A 411 -2.27 6.50 -29.25
N THR A 412 -3.23 6.45 -28.32
CA THR A 412 -4.58 7.00 -28.53
C THR A 412 -4.54 8.50 -28.82
N THR A 413 -3.69 9.26 -28.10
CA THR A 413 -3.52 10.70 -28.33
C THR A 413 -2.89 10.97 -29.69
N MET A 414 -1.94 10.16 -30.12
CA MET A 414 -1.30 10.25 -31.43
C MET A 414 -2.28 9.97 -32.58
N ILE A 415 -3.13 8.94 -32.45
CA ILE A 415 -4.21 8.64 -33.40
C ILE A 415 -5.13 9.85 -33.54
N GLY A 416 -5.55 10.45 -32.42
CA GLY A 416 -6.39 11.64 -32.39
C GLY A 416 -5.71 12.86 -33.04
N LEU A 417 -4.44 13.11 -32.73
CA LEU A 417 -3.69 14.24 -33.26
C LEU A 417 -3.48 14.16 -34.78
N PHE A 418 -3.12 12.99 -35.31
CA PHE A 418 -2.96 12.81 -36.76
C PHE A 418 -4.30 12.81 -37.51
N GLY A 419 -5.37 12.32 -36.87
CA GLY A 419 -6.73 12.42 -37.39
C GLY A 419 -7.15 13.88 -37.58
N LEU A 420 -6.90 14.73 -36.58
CA LEU A 420 -7.19 16.17 -36.66
C LEU A 420 -6.35 16.91 -37.71
N LYS A 421 -5.10 16.49 -37.93
CA LYS A 421 -4.20 17.08 -38.94
C LYS A 421 -4.49 16.67 -40.39
N SER A 422 -5.61 16.01 -40.67
CA SER A 422 -6.01 15.57 -42.01
C SER A 422 -4.95 14.69 -42.72
N LYS A 423 -4.15 13.94 -41.95
CA LYS A 423 -3.20 12.95 -42.46
C LYS A 423 -3.66 11.53 -42.07
N PRO A 424 -4.72 11.00 -42.72
CA PRO A 424 -5.34 9.74 -42.30
C PRO A 424 -4.38 8.55 -42.37
N GLY A 425 -3.46 8.53 -43.35
CA GLY A 425 -2.47 7.45 -43.49
C GLY A 425 -1.60 7.25 -42.24
N ALA A 426 -1.17 8.34 -41.58
CA ALA A 426 -0.40 8.26 -40.35
C ALA A 426 -1.22 7.74 -39.17
N SER A 427 -2.50 8.13 -39.08
CA SER A 427 -3.41 7.63 -38.04
C SER A 427 -3.66 6.12 -38.20
N PHE A 428 -3.94 5.64 -39.41
CA PHE A 428 -4.09 4.21 -39.69
C PHE A 428 -2.82 3.40 -39.40
N ALA A 429 -1.65 3.93 -39.72
CA ALA A 429 -0.37 3.26 -39.44
C ALA A 429 -0.10 3.07 -37.93
N THR A 430 -0.74 3.85 -37.06
CA THR A 430 -0.56 3.75 -35.60
C THR A 430 -1.48 2.73 -34.92
N ILE A 431 -2.55 2.29 -35.60
CA ILE A 431 -3.47 1.27 -35.07
C ILE A 431 -2.77 -0.09 -34.87
N PRO A 432 -1.96 -0.62 -35.80
CA PRO A 432 -1.19 -1.84 -35.57
C PRO A 432 -0.27 -1.78 -34.35
N LEU A 433 0.34 -0.61 -34.06
CA LEU A 433 1.19 -0.43 -32.88
C LEU A 433 0.39 -0.52 -31.57
N LEU A 434 -0.85 -0.03 -31.56
CA LEU A 434 -1.75 -0.17 -30.41
C LEU A 434 -2.13 -1.63 -30.18
N VAL A 435 -2.47 -2.35 -31.24
CA VAL A 435 -2.77 -3.80 -31.18
C VAL A 435 -1.55 -4.58 -30.69
N LEU A 436 -0.36 -4.30 -31.22
CA LEU A 436 0.88 -4.94 -30.80
C LEU A 436 1.18 -4.69 -29.32
N ASN A 437 0.95 -3.47 -28.82
CA ASN A 437 1.13 -3.14 -27.41
C ASN A 437 0.16 -3.94 -26.51
N ILE A 438 -1.11 -4.05 -26.89
CA ILE A 438 -2.10 -4.85 -26.16
C ILE A 438 -1.70 -6.34 -26.18
N MET A 439 -1.32 -6.88 -27.34
CA MET A 439 -0.84 -8.26 -27.46
C MET A 439 0.41 -8.52 -26.60
N PHE A 440 1.35 -7.58 -26.58
CA PHE A 440 2.53 -7.66 -25.73
C PHE A 440 2.18 -7.68 -24.24
N ASN A 441 1.23 -6.86 -23.80
CA ASN A 441 0.77 -6.86 -22.42
C ASN A 441 0.10 -8.18 -22.02
N GLU A 442 -0.75 -8.75 -22.89
CA GLU A 442 -1.35 -10.07 -22.63
C GLU A 442 -0.30 -11.17 -22.61
N TYR A 443 0.68 -11.14 -23.52
CA TYR A 443 1.84 -12.04 -23.47
C TYR A 443 2.59 -11.92 -22.13
N CYS A 444 2.86 -10.68 -21.69
CA CYS A 444 3.54 -10.43 -20.41
C CYS A 444 2.73 -10.92 -19.21
N LYS A 445 1.41 -10.73 -19.20
CA LYS A 445 0.53 -11.25 -18.14
C LYS A 445 0.58 -12.77 -18.11
N VAL A 446 0.36 -13.44 -19.24
CA VAL A 446 0.36 -14.91 -19.30
C VAL A 446 1.73 -15.48 -18.91
N ARG A 447 2.83 -14.85 -19.33
CA ARG A 447 4.18 -15.37 -19.12
C ARG A 447 4.77 -15.05 -17.76
N PHE A 448 4.60 -13.83 -17.25
CA PHE A 448 5.34 -13.33 -16.08
C PHE A 448 4.47 -13.07 -14.84
N LEU A 449 3.17 -12.80 -14.97
CA LEU A 449 2.30 -12.56 -13.81
C LEU A 449 2.27 -13.74 -12.83
N PRO A 450 2.26 -15.02 -13.27
CA PRO A 450 2.31 -16.16 -12.35
C PRO A 450 3.51 -16.11 -11.41
N THR A 451 4.68 -15.61 -11.86
CA THR A 451 5.88 -15.51 -11.00
C THR A 451 5.73 -14.54 -9.82
N PHE A 452 4.80 -13.57 -9.92
CA PHE A 452 4.52 -12.62 -8.85
C PHE A 452 3.40 -13.08 -7.91
N GLN A 453 2.50 -13.94 -8.39
CA GLN A 453 1.36 -14.47 -7.62
C GLN A 453 1.69 -15.79 -6.92
N CYS A 454 2.47 -16.64 -7.58
CA CYS A 454 2.81 -18.00 -7.16
C CYS A 454 4.27 -18.08 -6.70
N ARG A 455 4.59 -19.16 -5.98
CA ARG A 455 5.96 -19.49 -5.55
C ARG A 455 6.46 -20.70 -6.36
N PRO A 456 7.57 -20.58 -7.11
CA PRO A 456 8.05 -21.68 -7.92
C PRO A 456 8.37 -22.94 -7.09
N ILE A 457 7.73 -24.05 -7.41
CA ILE A 457 7.90 -25.37 -6.78
C ILE A 457 9.37 -25.78 -6.68
N GLN A 458 10.15 -25.57 -7.74
CA GLN A 458 11.58 -25.89 -7.76
C GLN A 458 12.32 -25.17 -6.63
N ILE A 459 12.06 -23.87 -6.41
CA ILE A 459 12.73 -23.09 -5.36
C ILE A 459 12.30 -23.58 -3.97
N CYS A 460 11.01 -23.91 -3.80
CA CYS A 460 10.51 -24.46 -2.54
C CYS A 460 11.22 -25.78 -2.21
N LYS A 461 11.36 -26.67 -3.19
CA LYS A 461 12.05 -27.95 -3.02
C LYS A 461 13.55 -27.78 -2.75
N ASP A 462 14.23 -26.96 -3.55
CA ASP A 462 15.67 -26.69 -3.38
C ASP A 462 15.94 -26.13 -1.96
N ASN A 463 15.11 -25.19 -1.48
CA ASN A 463 15.25 -24.65 -0.13
C ASN A 463 14.95 -25.68 0.97
N ASP A 464 13.93 -26.54 0.78
CA ASP A 464 13.62 -27.61 1.72
C ASP A 464 14.76 -28.64 1.81
N ASP A 465 15.39 -28.98 0.69
CA ASP A 465 16.51 -29.92 0.65
C ASP A 465 17.77 -29.29 1.27
N LEU A 466 18.01 -27.99 1.04
CA LEU A 466 19.08 -27.24 1.72
C LEU A 466 18.90 -27.25 3.25
N ASP A 467 17.70 -26.96 3.75
CA ASP A 467 17.44 -26.97 5.20
C ASP A 467 17.62 -28.36 5.82
N LYS A 468 17.30 -29.43 5.07
CA LYS A 468 17.58 -30.81 5.52
C LYS A 468 19.08 -31.06 5.60
N THR A 469 19.86 -30.61 4.61
CA THR A 469 21.33 -30.76 4.63
C THR A 469 21.98 -29.98 5.76
N GLU A 470 21.42 -28.83 6.14
CA GLU A 470 21.90 -28.00 7.25
C GLU A 470 21.34 -28.43 8.62
N GLY A 471 20.36 -29.34 8.67
CA GLY A 471 19.70 -29.76 9.91
C GLY A 471 18.75 -28.71 10.50
N GLU A 472 18.36 -27.69 9.73
CA GLU A 472 17.50 -26.58 10.18
C GLU A 472 16.00 -26.78 9.89
N ALA A 473 15.65 -27.88 9.22
CA ALA A 473 14.28 -28.13 8.75
C ALA A 473 13.23 -28.14 9.89
N GLU A 474 13.51 -28.85 10.98
CA GLU A 474 12.58 -28.93 12.12
C GLU A 474 12.42 -27.57 12.81
N CYS A 475 13.53 -26.87 13.10
CA CYS A 475 13.53 -25.55 13.73
C CYS A 475 12.74 -24.51 12.90
N SER A 476 12.93 -24.50 11.58
CA SER A 476 12.23 -23.58 10.68
C SER A 476 10.71 -23.84 10.67
N SER A 477 10.32 -25.12 10.63
CA SER A 477 8.90 -25.50 10.67
C SER A 477 8.25 -25.16 12.01
N GLU A 478 8.94 -25.41 13.13
CA GLU A 478 8.43 -25.11 14.47
C GLU A 478 8.34 -23.60 14.72
N HIS A 479 9.29 -22.83 14.21
CA HIS A 479 9.21 -21.38 14.21
C HIS A 479 7.97 -20.89 13.46
N ALA A 480 7.63 -21.49 12.31
CA ALA A 480 6.41 -21.14 11.58
C ALA A 480 5.13 -21.41 12.37
N VAL A 481 5.05 -22.54 13.09
CA VAL A 481 3.90 -22.87 13.96
C VAL A 481 3.70 -21.80 15.03
N ARG A 482 4.78 -21.34 15.68
CA ARG A 482 4.71 -20.35 16.75
C ARG A 482 4.44 -18.93 16.23
N ALA A 483 4.89 -18.61 15.03
CA ALA A 483 4.86 -17.26 14.47
C ALA A 483 3.45 -16.69 14.30
N TYR A 484 2.48 -17.53 13.90
CA TYR A 484 1.08 -17.13 13.69
C TYR A 484 0.21 -17.18 14.94
N THR A 485 0.83 -17.23 16.12
CA THR A 485 0.12 -16.98 17.38
C THR A 485 -0.30 -15.52 17.45
N PRO A 486 -1.61 -15.22 17.59
CA PRO A 486 -2.10 -13.84 17.66
C PRO A 486 -1.40 -13.06 18.78
N PRO A 487 -1.19 -11.74 18.63
CA PRO A 487 -0.50 -10.93 19.64
C PRO A 487 -1.09 -11.03 21.05
N TRP A 488 -2.40 -11.28 21.17
CA TRP A 488 -3.11 -11.48 22.44
C TRP A 488 -3.09 -12.91 22.95
N MET A 489 -2.40 -13.84 22.34
CA MET A 489 -2.18 -15.17 22.92
C MET A 489 -0.70 -15.39 23.27
N ARG A 490 0.18 -14.46 22.88
CA ARG A 490 1.60 -14.53 23.20
C ARG A 490 1.84 -14.29 24.70
N PRO A 491 2.74 -15.06 25.35
CA PRO A 491 3.12 -14.81 26.73
C PRO A 491 3.65 -13.39 26.91
N THR A 492 3.16 -12.68 27.94
CA THR A 492 3.66 -11.34 28.32
C THR A 492 5.14 -11.44 28.67
N GLY A 493 6.02 -11.04 27.75
CA GLY A 493 7.49 -11.15 27.88
C GLY A 493 8.21 -11.40 26.56
N SER A 494 7.53 -11.94 25.54
CA SER A 494 8.07 -12.04 24.17
C SER A 494 7.70 -10.76 23.40
N SER A 495 8.49 -9.70 23.54
CA SER A 495 8.56 -8.72 22.45
C SER A 495 8.87 -9.50 21.16
N PRO A 496 8.30 -9.17 20.00
CA PRO A 496 8.96 -9.57 18.78
C PRO A 496 10.37 -8.99 18.90
N GLU A 497 11.38 -9.83 19.10
CA GLU A 497 12.71 -9.48 18.64
C GLU A 497 12.47 -9.02 17.21
N SER A 498 12.71 -7.74 16.96
CA SER A 498 12.95 -7.24 15.61
C SER A 498 13.82 -8.29 14.97
N SER A 499 13.25 -9.05 14.02
CA SER A 499 13.98 -10.01 13.23
C SER A 499 15.27 -9.34 12.85
N SER A 500 16.38 -9.86 13.37
CA SER A 500 17.70 -9.31 13.15
C SER A 500 18.02 -9.47 11.66
N VAL A 501 17.53 -8.55 10.84
CA VAL A 501 18.29 -8.08 9.71
C VAL A 501 19.37 -7.23 10.36
N GLN A 502 20.42 -7.89 10.85
CA GLN A 502 21.66 -7.19 11.12
C GLN A 502 22.00 -6.41 9.85
N PRO A 503 22.24 -5.10 9.91
CA PRO A 503 22.90 -4.42 8.80
C PRO A 503 24.23 -5.13 8.61
N LEU A 504 24.43 -5.67 7.40
CA LEU A 504 25.66 -6.29 6.91
C LEU A 504 26.76 -5.21 6.81
N VAL A 505 27.18 -4.67 7.94
CA VAL A 505 28.28 -3.71 8.08
C VAL A 505 29.12 -4.15 9.28
N ARG A 506 29.67 -5.36 9.21
CA ARG A 506 30.81 -5.82 10.03
C ARG A 506 31.41 -7.12 9.48
N CYS A 507 31.80 -7.09 8.20
CA CYS A 507 32.76 -8.02 7.62
C CYS A 507 33.57 -7.27 6.57
N LEU A 508 34.37 -6.30 7.03
CA LEU A 508 35.54 -5.72 6.35
C LEU A 508 36.23 -4.83 7.40
N ILE A 509 37.06 -5.46 8.23
CA ILE A 509 38.35 -5.02 8.79
C ILE A 509 38.98 -6.28 9.39
#